data_AF-A0A7R9JLH5-F1
#
_entry.id   AF-A0A7R9JLH5-F1
#
_cell.length_a   1.000
_cell.length_b   1.000
_cell.length_c   1.000
_cell.angle_alpha   90.00
_cell.angle_beta   90.00
_cell.angle_gamma   90.00
#
_symmetry.space_group_name_H-M   'P 1'
#
loop_
_entity.id
_entity.type
_entity.pdbx_description
1 polymer ?
#
loop_
_entity_poly.entity_id
_entity_poly.type
_entity_poly.pdbx_seq_one_letter_code
_entity_poly.pdbx_strand_id
1 'polypeptide(L)'
;VCLKNMEDPENAIQAFDQAGQLDPSEPTVALNYAVFLNSKGDKDKAIEQLRKFQKLAEGNTALDSQLLEMASELCVKLSLSDITNINDAHNAEQLDENPGDLEQDLV
;
A
#
# COMPACT_ATOMS: atom_id res chain seq x y z
N VAL A 1 -2.00 5.36 -25.11
CA VAL A 1 -1.81 3.89 -25.27
C VAL A 1 -1.96 3.26 -23.90
N CYS A 2 -2.97 2.42 -23.72
CA CYS A 2 -3.47 1.94 -22.44
C CYS A 2 -2.63 0.75 -21.94
N LEU A 3 -1.96 0.89 -20.80
CA LEU A 3 -1.39 -0.23 -20.03
C LEU A 3 -2.29 -0.55 -18.82
N LYS A 4 -3.59 -0.63 -19.09
CA LYS A 4 -4.61 -1.00 -18.11
C LYS A 4 -4.86 -2.51 -18.18
N ASN A 5 -3.81 -3.34 -18.19
CA ASN A 5 -3.93 -4.79 -18.12
C ASN A 5 -2.58 -5.52 -17.92
N MET A 6 -1.79 -5.15 -16.92
CA MET A 6 -0.77 -6.08 -16.41
C MET A 6 -1.43 -6.89 -15.30
N GLU A 7 -2.04 -8.00 -15.69
CA GLU A 7 -2.62 -9.05 -14.83
C GLU A 7 -1.56 -9.82 -14.02
N ASP A 8 -0.40 -9.21 -13.75
CA ASP A 8 0.68 -9.77 -12.95
C ASP A 8 0.81 -8.99 -11.63
N PRO A 9 -0.14 -9.15 -10.71
CA PRO A 9 -0.08 -8.49 -9.42
C PRO A 9 1.18 -8.86 -8.62
N GLU A 10 1.69 -10.07 -8.79
CA GLU A 10 2.91 -10.51 -8.10
C GLU A 10 4.14 -9.75 -8.59
N ASN A 11 4.28 -9.55 -9.90
CA ASN A 11 5.36 -8.73 -10.47
C ASN A 11 5.23 -7.26 -10.06
N ALA A 12 4.00 -6.74 -9.95
CA ALA A 12 3.78 -5.37 -9.48
C ALA A 12 4.26 -5.19 -8.03
N ILE A 13 3.99 -6.15 -7.14
CA ILE A 13 4.49 -6.13 -5.76
C ILE A 13 6.02 -6.13 -5.75
N GLN A 14 6.66 -7.01 -6.50
CA GLN A 14 8.13 -7.05 -6.58
C GLN A 14 8.70 -5.74 -7.13
N ALA A 15 8.07 -5.16 -8.15
CA ALA A 15 8.49 -3.87 -8.69
C ALA A 15 8.35 -2.73 -7.67
N PHE A 16 7.26 -2.70 -6.89
CA PHE A 16 7.08 -1.72 -5.82
C PHE A 16 8.08 -1.91 -4.67
N ASP A 17 8.38 -3.16 -4.32
CA ASP A 17 9.36 -3.49 -3.29
C ASP A 17 10.76 -3.05 -3.72
N GLN A 18 11.18 -3.41 -4.94
CA GLN A 18 12.45 -2.95 -5.50
C GLN A 18 12.51 -1.43 -5.64
N ALA A 19 11.42 -0.78 -6.08
CA ALA A 19 11.37 0.68 -6.17
C ALA A 19 11.49 1.34 -4.79
N GLY A 20 10.86 0.78 -3.76
CA GLY A 20 10.98 1.25 -2.38
C GLY A 20 12.37 1.03 -1.79
N GLN A 21 13.10 -0.01 -2.22
CA GLN A 21 14.49 -0.23 -1.85
C GLN A 21 15.45 0.73 -2.57
N LEU A 22 15.17 1.06 -3.83
CA LEU A 22 15.97 1.98 -4.63
C LEU A 22 15.81 3.42 -4.16
N ASP A 23 14.57 3.87 -3.96
CA ASP A 23 14.23 5.22 -3.52
C ASP A 23 13.18 5.19 -2.40
N PRO A 24 13.59 4.94 -1.14
CA PRO A 24 12.68 4.87 0.00
C PRO A 24 12.03 6.22 0.36
N SER A 25 12.57 7.31 -0.19
CA SER A 25 12.06 8.66 0.00
C SER A 25 11.02 9.06 -1.05
N GLU A 26 10.70 8.20 -2.01
CA GLU A 26 9.80 8.52 -3.11
C GLU A 26 8.34 8.32 -2.71
N PRO A 27 7.56 9.39 -2.48
CA PRO A 27 6.17 9.30 -2.04
C PRO A 27 5.28 8.65 -3.12
N THR A 28 5.61 8.85 -4.40
CA THR A 28 4.87 8.29 -5.53
C THR A 28 4.80 6.76 -5.48
N VAL A 29 5.89 6.11 -5.08
CA VAL A 29 5.96 4.63 -4.96
C VAL A 29 5.02 4.15 -3.85
N ALA A 30 5.05 4.79 -2.68
CA ALA A 30 4.18 4.46 -1.55
C ALA A 30 2.69 4.60 -1.92
N LEU A 31 2.32 5.68 -2.62
CA LEU A 31 0.94 5.89 -3.05
C LEU A 31 0.48 4.86 -4.08
N ASN A 32 1.29 4.61 -5.12
CA ASN A 32 0.95 3.62 -6.15
C ASN A 32 0.82 2.21 -5.56
N TYR A 33 1.68 1.87 -4.59
CA TYR A 33 1.60 0.60 -3.90
C TYR A 33 0.32 0.51 -3.06
N ALA A 34 -0.08 1.58 -2.37
CA ALA A 34 -1.34 1.63 -1.64
C ALA A 34 -2.56 1.42 -2.54
N VAL A 35 -2.61 2.07 -3.71
CA VAL A 35 -3.69 1.90 -4.69
C VAL A 35 -3.76 0.45 -5.17
N PHE A 36 -2.60 -0.14 -5.46
CA PHE A 36 -2.49 -1.52 -5.89
C PHE A 36 -2.99 -2.50 -4.81
N LEU A 37 -2.57 -2.33 -3.56
CA LEU A 37 -3.00 -3.14 -2.41
C LEU A 37 -4.51 -3.03 -2.17
N ASN A 38 -5.07 -1.83 -2.28
CA ASN A 38 -6.52 -1.63 -2.20
C ASN A 38 -7.25 -2.38 -3.34
N SER A 39 -6.70 -2.40 -4.55
CA SER A 39 -7.27 -3.17 -5.67
C SER A 39 -7.18 -4.68 -5.45
N LYS A 40 -6.22 -5.14 -4.65
CA LYS A 40 -6.08 -6.54 -4.20
C LYS A 40 -7.04 -6.92 -3.07
N GLY A 41 -7.59 -5.93 -2.35
CA GLY A 41 -8.40 -6.13 -1.15
C GLY A 41 -7.60 -6.07 0.16
N ASP A 42 -6.28 -5.86 0.09
CA ASP A 42 -5.39 -5.75 1.25
C ASP A 42 -5.42 -4.32 1.83
N LYS A 43 -6.56 -3.97 2.45
CA LYS A 43 -6.79 -2.62 2.98
C LYS A 43 -5.81 -2.23 4.08
N ASP A 44 -5.49 -3.15 5.00
CA ASP A 44 -4.54 -2.90 6.10
C ASP A 44 -3.17 -2.46 5.59
N LYS A 45 -2.65 -3.18 4.59
CA LYS A 45 -1.37 -2.83 3.94
C LYS A 45 -1.50 -1.53 3.16
N ALA A 46 -2.62 -1.29 2.49
CA ALA A 46 -2.85 -0.03 1.77
C ALA A 46 -2.82 1.19 2.72
N ILE A 47 -3.42 1.06 3.91
CA ILE A 47 -3.39 2.10 4.96
C ILE A 47 -1.96 2.33 5.46
N GLU A 48 -1.17 1.27 5.65
CA GLU A 48 0.24 1.41 6.05
C GLU A 48 1.05 2.22 5.02
N GLN A 49 0.88 1.91 3.73
CA GLN A 49 1.57 2.63 2.65
C GLN A 49 1.10 4.08 2.53
N LEU A 50 -0.19 4.35 2.71
CA LEU A 50 -0.72 5.72 2.79
C LEU A 50 -0.14 6.52 3.94
N ARG A 51 0.05 5.91 5.12
CA ARG A 51 0.70 6.57 6.26
C ARG A 51 2.16 6.92 5.96
N LYS A 52 2.89 6.02 5.29
CA LYS A 52 4.25 6.28 4.81
C LYS A 52 4.26 7.46 3.83
N PHE A 53 3.35 7.47 2.86
CA PHE A 53 3.16 8.58 1.93
C PHE A 53 2.93 9.92 2.66
N GLN A 54 2.00 9.95 3.62
CA GLN A 54 1.71 11.17 4.39
C GLN A 54 2.92 11.67 5.18
N LYS A 55 3.69 10.76 5.78
CA LYS A 55 4.91 11.12 6.52
C LYS A 55 5.99 11.69 5.60
N LEU A 56 6.12 11.14 4.38
CA LEU A 56 7.03 11.68 3.36
C LEU A 56 6.53 13.03 2.83
N ALA A 57 5.22 13.19 2.66
CA ALA A 57 4.59 14.42 2.20
C ALA A 57 4.70 15.56 3.22
N GLU A 58 4.57 15.28 4.52
CA GLU A 58 4.73 16.27 5.59
C GLU A 58 6.13 16.89 5.60
N GLY A 59 7.16 16.09 5.29
CA GLY A 59 8.54 16.56 5.15
C GLY A 59 8.87 17.16 3.78
N ASN A 60 8.00 17.00 2.78
CA ASN A 60 8.26 17.40 1.40
C ASN A 60 7.19 18.37 0.88
N THR A 61 7.44 19.66 1.08
CA THR A 61 6.56 20.76 0.65
C THR A 61 6.47 20.95 -0.87
N ALA A 62 7.30 20.25 -1.64
CA ALA A 62 7.31 20.28 -3.10
C ALA A 62 6.50 19.12 -3.73
N LEU A 63 5.69 18.40 -2.94
CA LEU A 63 4.85 17.31 -3.47
C LEU A 63 3.85 17.82 -4.52
N ASP A 64 3.64 17.01 -5.55
CA ASP A 64 2.60 17.29 -6.53
C ASP A 64 1.21 17.23 -5.87
N SER A 65 0.38 18.24 -6.14
CA SER A 65 -0.98 18.30 -5.59
C SER A 65 -1.86 17.15 -6.08
N GLN A 66 -1.57 16.56 -7.24
CA GLN A 66 -2.29 15.38 -7.74
C GLN A 66 -1.98 14.14 -6.89
N LEU A 67 -0.76 14.00 -6.39
CA LEU A 67 -0.40 12.89 -5.49
C LEU A 67 -1.16 12.99 -4.16
N LEU A 68 -1.23 14.21 -3.61
CA LEU A 68 -2.01 14.48 -2.39
C LEU A 68 -3.50 14.21 -2.60
N GLU A 69 -4.05 14.62 -3.73
CA GLU A 69 -5.46 14.38 -4.07
C GLU A 69 -5.77 12.89 -4.21
N MET A 70 -4.92 12.13 -4.93
CA MET A 70 -5.06 10.68 -5.06
C MET A 70 -4.95 9.95 -3.71
N ALA A 71 -4.03 10.37 -2.84
CA ALA A 71 -3.90 9.80 -1.50
C ALA A 71 -5.15 10.06 -0.64
N SER A 72 -5.71 11.27 -0.74
CA SER A 72 -6.96 11.63 -0.07
C SER A 72 -8.14 10.82 -0.62
N GLU A 73 -8.25 10.69 -1.94
CA GLU A 73 -9.28 9.89 -2.60
C GLU A 73 -9.21 8.42 -2.15
N LEU A 74 -8.00 7.86 -2.09
CA LEU A 74 -7.79 6.48 -1.64
C LEU A 74 -8.16 6.32 -0.15
N CYS A 75 -7.79 7.27 0.70
CA CYS A 75 -8.16 7.28 2.12
C CYS A 75 -9.67 7.28 2.31
N VAL A 76 -10.40 8.08 1.52
CA VAL A 76 -11.87 8.11 1.53
C VAL A 76 -12.43 6.77 1.05
N LYS A 77 -11.89 6.18 -0.03
CA LYS A 77 -12.32 4.86 -0.51
C LYS A 77 -12.12 3.76 0.52
N LEU A 78 -10.97 3.73 1.17
CA LEU A 78 -10.67 2.80 2.26
C LEU A 78 -11.66 3.00 3.41
N SER A 79 -11.84 4.24 3.88
CA SER A 79 -12.80 4.58 4.94
C SER A 79 -14.25 4.19 4.59
N LEU A 80 -14.68 4.44 3.35
CA LEU A 80 -16.02 4.03 2.87
C LEU A 80 -16.17 2.51 2.86
N SER A 81 -15.11 1.82 2.44
CA SER A 81 -15.09 0.37 2.38
C SER A 81 -15.10 -0.26 3.78
N ASP A 82 -14.52 0.40 4.79
CA ASP A 82 -14.62 0.01 6.20
C ASP A 82 -16.05 0.23 6.69
N ILE A 83 -16.67 1.39 6.43
CA ILE A 83 -18.06 1.71 6.81
C ILE A 83 -19.05 0.68 6.24
N THR A 84 -18.87 0.24 4.99
CA THR A 84 -19.72 -0.82 4.41
C THR A 84 -19.47 -2.20 5.01
N ASN A 85 -18.26 -2.46 5.52
CA ASN A 85 -17.88 -3.74 6.14
C ASN A 85 -18.23 -3.80 7.64
N ILE A 86 -18.58 -2.69 8.29
CA ILE A 86 -19.07 -2.71 9.69
C ILE A 86 -20.35 -3.55 9.83
N ASN A 87 -21.09 -3.76 8.74
CA ASN A 87 -22.24 -4.68 8.72
C ASN A 87 -21.86 -6.17 8.60
N ASP A 88 -20.61 -6.51 8.22
CA ASP A 88 -20.17 -7.88 7.95
C ASP A 88 -18.95 -8.33 8.80
N ALA A 89 -18.24 -7.43 9.49
CA ALA A 89 -16.93 -7.70 10.09
C ALA A 89 -16.91 -7.81 11.63
N HIS A 90 -17.93 -8.39 12.27
CA HIS A 90 -17.80 -8.79 13.69
C HIS A 90 -17.01 -10.12 13.86
N ASN A 91 -16.36 -10.67 12.83
CA ASN A 91 -15.76 -12.01 12.92
C ASN A 91 -14.52 -12.28 12.05
N ALA A 92 -13.59 -11.35 11.91
CA ALA A 92 -12.28 -11.69 11.33
C ALA A 92 -11.14 -10.90 12.00
N GLU A 93 -11.08 -11.02 13.33
CA GLU A 93 -9.82 -10.92 14.04
C GLU A 93 -9.08 -12.26 13.83
N GLN A 94 -7.75 -12.18 13.63
CA GLN A 94 -6.77 -13.26 13.41
C GLN A 94 -6.50 -13.67 11.96
N LEU A 95 -5.41 -13.11 11.40
CA LEU A 95 -4.30 -13.85 10.78
C LEU A 95 -3.05 -12.97 10.99
N ASP A 96 -2.39 -13.11 12.13
CA ASP A 96 -1.33 -14.09 12.42
C ASP A 96 0.03 -13.60 11.92
N GLU A 97 0.92 -13.52 12.90
CA GLU A 97 2.29 -13.05 12.83
C GLU A 97 3.12 -13.93 11.89
N ASN A 98 4.00 -13.35 11.07
CA ASN A 98 5.09 -14.12 10.48
C ASN A 98 6.46 -13.51 10.83
N PRO A 99 7.06 -13.89 11.97
CA PRO A 99 8.48 -13.79 12.18
C PRO A 99 9.17 -14.99 11.50
N GLY A 100 9.37 -14.88 10.19
CA GLY A 100 9.99 -15.91 9.36
C GLY A 100 11.46 -15.63 9.03
N ASP A 101 12.29 -15.28 10.01
CA ASP A 101 13.75 -15.34 9.87
C ASP A 101 14.22 -16.68 10.44
N LEU A 102 14.09 -17.73 9.62
CA LEU A 102 14.71 -19.01 9.90
C LEU A 102 16.22 -18.84 9.70
N GLU A 103 16.96 -19.01 10.80
CA GLU A 103 18.35 -19.42 10.78
C GLU A 103 18.53 -20.56 9.76
N GLN A 104 19.45 -20.37 8.82
CA GLN A 104 20.10 -21.47 8.13
C GLN A 104 21.59 -21.45 8.47
N ASP A 105 21.89 -22.27 9.48
CA ASP A 105 23.07 -23.10 9.61
C ASP A 105 23.71 -23.42 8.24
N LEU A 106 24.96 -23.00 8.05
CA LEU A 106 25.84 -23.58 7.04
C LEU A 106 27.22 -23.82 7.65
N VAL A 107 27.44 -25.11 7.95
CA VAL A 107 28.69 -25.88 8.12
C VAL A 107 29.98 -25.19 7.69
#